data_AF-A0A081DBC7-F1
#
_entry.id   AF-A0A081DBC7-F1
#
_cell.length_a   1.000
_cell.length_b   1.000
_cell.length_c   1.000
_cell.angle_alpha   90.00
_cell.angle_beta   90.00
_cell.angle_gamma   90.00
#
_symmetry.space_group_name_H-M   'P 1'
#
loop_
_entity.id
_entity.type
_entity.pdbx_description
1 polymer ?
#
loop_
_entity_poly.entity_id
_entity_poly.type
_entity_poly.pdbx_seq_one_letter_code
_entity_poly.pdbx_strand_id
1 'polypeptide(L)'
;MASQNPDIDMLLVSMDFTNDVETSLKPFLKDNNIKSRVILMEDPDANYWINQIDPSWSGAIPFTIIFNKNKRLYLEQSFENAEDFQNQINQFYN
;
A
#
# COMPACT_ATOMS: atom_id res chain seq x y z
N MET A 1 13.39 3.94 -1.41
CA MET A 1 12.16 4.73 -1.35
C MET A 1 11.96 5.39 0.01
N ALA A 2 11.33 4.76 1.02
CA ALA A 2 11.16 5.40 2.33
C ALA A 2 12.50 5.75 3.01
N SER A 3 13.47 4.83 2.98
CA SER A 3 14.83 5.10 3.51
C SER A 3 15.61 6.19 2.76
N GLN A 4 15.17 6.56 1.56
CA GLN A 4 15.78 7.59 0.72
C GLN A 4 15.03 8.93 0.80
N ASN A 5 13.82 8.94 1.37
CA ASN A 5 12.96 10.11 1.49
C ASN A 5 12.46 10.18 2.95
N PRO A 6 13.24 10.79 3.86
CA PRO A 6 12.96 10.77 5.30
C PRO A 6 11.63 11.44 5.69
N ASP A 7 11.07 12.27 4.79
CA ASP A 7 9.78 12.93 4.99
C ASP A 7 8.58 12.08 4.56
N ILE A 8 8.82 10.85 4.06
CA ILE A 8 7.77 9.94 3.60
C ILE A 8 7.63 8.76 4.56
N ASP A 9 6.46 8.69 5.19
CA ASP A 9 6.03 7.49 5.92
C ASP A 9 5.34 6.51 4.96
N MET A 10 5.82 5.25 4.96
CA MET A 10 5.29 4.18 4.13
C MET A 10 4.74 3.04 4.99
N LEU A 11 3.50 2.66 4.72
CA LEU A 11 2.82 1.53 5.32
C LEU A 11 2.33 0.60 4.21
N LEU A 12 2.73 -0.67 4.27
CA LEU A 12 2.16 -1.71 3.44
C LEU A 12 1.05 -2.40 4.22
N VAL A 13 -0.08 -2.64 3.56
CA VAL A 13 -1.24 -3.33 4.15
C VAL A 13 -1.43 -4.63 3.38
N SER A 14 -1.26 -5.76 4.08
CA SER A 14 -1.64 -7.07 3.54
C SER A 14 -3.13 -7.32 3.78
N MET A 15 -3.77 -7.87 2.76
CA MET A 15 -5.16 -8.32 2.75
C MET A 15 -5.25 -9.86 2.77
N ASP A 16 -4.14 -10.55 3.08
CA ASP A 16 -4.11 -12.01 3.14
C ASP A 16 -4.94 -12.54 4.32
N PHE A 17 -5.30 -13.82 4.29
CA PHE A 17 -6.02 -14.43 5.39
C PHE A 17 -5.14 -14.51 6.65
N THR A 18 -5.71 -14.25 7.82
CA THR A 18 -5.02 -14.34 9.12
C THR A 18 -4.32 -15.70 9.33
N ASN A 19 -4.93 -16.78 8.85
CA ASN A 19 -4.38 -18.13 8.96
C ASN A 19 -3.10 -18.34 8.13
N ASP A 20 -2.84 -17.47 7.13
CA ASP A 20 -1.70 -17.58 6.21
C ASP A 20 -0.52 -16.70 6.63
N VAL A 21 -0.61 -16.00 7.77
CA VAL A 21 0.42 -15.06 8.23
C VAL A 21 1.77 -15.74 8.44
N GLU A 22 1.79 -16.87 9.15
CA GLU A 22 3.03 -17.59 9.46
C GLU A 22 3.57 -18.41 8.28
N THR A 23 2.67 -18.90 7.42
CA THR A 23 2.97 -19.85 6.35
C THR A 23 3.26 -19.19 5.00
N SER A 24 2.70 -17.99 4.77
CA SER A 24 2.82 -17.27 3.49
C SER A 24 3.37 -15.86 3.66
N LEU A 25 2.70 -14.99 4.44
CA LEU A 25 3.04 -13.57 4.51
C LEU A 25 4.46 -13.34 5.07
N LYS A 26 4.78 -13.90 6.24
CA LYS A 26 6.11 -13.74 6.84
C LYS A 26 7.24 -14.31 5.97
N PRO A 27 7.14 -15.52 5.39
CA PRO A 27 8.09 -16.01 4.41
C PRO A 27 8.25 -15.06 3.21
N PHE A 28 7.16 -14.61 2.60
CA PHE A 28 7.19 -13.69 1.46
C PHE A 28 7.95 -12.39 1.79
N LEU A 29 7.67 -11.78 2.94
CA LEU A 29 8.36 -10.56 3.39
C LEU A 29 9.86 -10.80 3.60
N LYS A 30 10.22 -11.95 4.15
CA LYS A 30 11.61 -12.34 4.39
C LYS A 30 12.36 -12.58 3.07
N ASP A 31 11.77 -13.35 2.17
CA ASP A 31 12.39 -13.77 0.90
C ASP A 31 12.57 -12.58 -0.04
N ASN A 32 11.64 -11.62 -0.02
CA ASN A 32 11.75 -10.37 -0.78
C ASN A 32 12.50 -9.26 -0.05
N ASN A 33 13.07 -9.56 1.12
CA ASN A 33 13.84 -8.61 1.95
C ASN A 33 13.08 -7.29 2.22
N ILE A 34 11.76 -7.36 2.41
CA ILE A 34 10.91 -6.19 2.64
C ILE A 34 11.22 -5.63 4.03
N LYS A 35 11.66 -4.37 4.08
CA LYS A 35 12.00 -3.64 5.32
C LYS A 35 10.95 -2.62 5.73
N SER A 36 9.99 -2.33 4.85
CA SER A 36 8.90 -1.40 5.14
C SER A 36 8.02 -1.93 6.27
N ARG A 37 7.36 -1.03 6.99
CA ARG A 37 6.34 -1.42 7.97
C ARG A 37 5.18 -2.09 7.24
N VAL A 38 4.81 -3.29 7.68
CA VAL A 38 3.68 -4.05 7.15
C VAL A 38 2.67 -4.26 8.27
N ILE A 39 1.38 -4.06 7.97
CA ILE A 39 0.27 -4.48 8.82
C ILE A 39 -0.60 -5.47 8.06
N LEU A 40 -1.25 -6.37 8.79
CA LEU A 40 -2.32 -7.19 8.28
C LEU A 40 -3.65 -6.49 8.58
N MET A 41 -4.51 -6.33 7.59
CA MET A 41 -5.88 -5.87 7.80
C MET A 41 -6.78 -7.10 7.96
N GLU A 42 -7.08 -7.44 9.21
CA GLU A 42 -8.08 -8.46 9.53
C GLU A 42 -9.46 -7.81 9.54
N ASP A 43 -10.16 -7.85 8.40
CA ASP A 43 -11.52 -7.32 8.27
C ASP A 43 -12.45 -8.32 7.58
N PRO A 44 -13.51 -8.81 8.26
CA PRO A 44 -14.49 -9.71 7.65
C PRO A 44 -15.42 -9.02 6.63
N ASP A 45 -15.51 -7.68 6.61
CA ASP A 45 -16.33 -6.93 5.64
C ASP A 45 -15.47 -5.94 4.83
N ALA A 46 -14.92 -6.44 3.73
CA ALA A 46 -14.04 -5.62 2.91
C ALA A 46 -14.74 -4.37 2.33
N ASN A 47 -16.06 -4.42 2.13
CA ASN A 47 -16.80 -3.32 1.51
C ASN A 47 -16.91 -2.10 2.44
N TYR A 48 -16.88 -2.32 3.76
CA TYR A 48 -16.96 -1.23 4.72
C TYR A 48 -15.76 -0.29 4.57
N TRP A 49 -14.53 -0.82 4.63
CA TRP A 49 -13.33 0.02 4.58
C TRP A 49 -13.02 0.55 3.18
N ILE A 50 -13.36 -0.18 2.10
CA ILE A 50 -13.24 0.34 0.72
C ILE A 50 -13.95 1.69 0.61
N ASN A 51 -15.20 1.77 1.07
CA ASN A 51 -15.97 3.02 1.06
C ASN A 51 -15.40 4.10 2.00
N GLN A 52 -14.73 3.73 3.09
CA GLN A 52 -14.05 4.70 3.97
C GLN A 52 -12.77 5.25 3.36
N ILE A 53 -12.09 4.45 2.52
CA ILE A 53 -10.87 4.85 1.83
C ILE A 53 -11.19 5.71 0.61
N ASP A 54 -11.99 5.17 -0.31
CA ASP A 54 -12.42 5.83 -1.53
C ASP A 54 -13.69 5.12 -2.06
N PRO A 55 -14.88 5.75 -1.99
CA PRO A 55 -16.11 5.17 -2.54
C PRO A 55 -16.06 4.88 -4.05
N SER A 56 -15.10 5.46 -4.77
CA SER A 56 -14.89 5.18 -6.19
C SER A 56 -13.97 3.99 -6.46
N TRP A 57 -13.32 3.46 -5.42
CA TRP A 57 -12.44 2.31 -5.56
C TRP A 57 -13.22 1.05 -5.91
N SER A 58 -12.84 0.39 -7.00
CA SER A 58 -13.46 -0.84 -7.48
C SER A 58 -13.28 -2.06 -6.57
N GLY A 59 -12.36 -1.99 -5.60
CA GLY A 59 -11.86 -3.13 -4.83
C GLY A 59 -10.72 -3.89 -5.50
N ALA A 60 -10.26 -3.45 -6.68
CA ALA A 60 -9.10 -4.05 -7.34
C ALA A 60 -7.80 -3.78 -6.55
N ILE A 61 -6.94 -4.80 -6.50
CA ILE A 61 -5.58 -4.71 -5.97
C ILE A 61 -4.56 -4.99 -7.10
N PRO A 62 -3.38 -4.34 -7.10
CA PRO A 62 -2.87 -3.42 -6.08
C PRO A 62 -3.55 -2.04 -6.08
N PHE A 63 -3.65 -1.43 -4.89
CA PHE A 63 -4.17 -0.08 -4.69
C PHE A 63 -3.19 0.73 -3.85
N THR A 64 -2.91 1.97 -4.27
CA THR A 64 -2.01 2.87 -3.56
C THR A 64 -2.67 4.22 -3.29
N ILE A 65 -2.48 4.72 -2.06
CA ILE A 65 -2.91 6.06 -1.66
C ILE A 65 -1.67 6.87 -1.32
N ILE A 66 -1.51 8.02 -1.96
CA ILE A 66 -0.51 9.03 -1.61
C ILE A 66 -1.25 10.24 -1.06
N PHE A 67 -0.96 10.66 0.16
CA PHE A 67 -1.68 11.78 0.76
C PHE A 67 -0.82 12.64 1.68
N ASN A 68 -1.28 13.88 1.88
CA ASN A 68 -0.79 14.79 2.91
C ASN A 68 -1.99 15.56 3.51
N LYS A 69 -1.70 16.60 4.29
CA LYS A 69 -2.72 17.45 4.92
C LYS A 69 -3.67 18.17 3.94
N ASN A 70 -3.28 18.33 2.67
CA ASN A 70 -3.98 19.17 1.69
C ASN A 70 -4.66 18.37 0.58
N LYS A 71 -4.06 17.25 0.15
CA LYS A 71 -4.54 16.47 -1.00
C LYS A 71 -4.30 14.97 -0.83
N ARG A 72 -5.04 14.18 -1.61
CA ARG A 72 -4.94 12.72 -1.72
C ARG A 72 -4.92 12.32 -3.20
N LEU A 73 -4.19 11.28 -3.52
CA LEU A 73 -4.12 10.64 -4.83
C LEU A 73 -4.37 9.15 -4.64
N TYR A 74 -5.28 8.60 -5.44
CA TYR A 74 -5.69 7.19 -5.41
C TYR A 74 -5.27 6.54 -6.73
N LEU A 75 -4.63 5.37 -6.66
CA LEU A 75 -4.02 4.70 -7.81
C LEU A 75 -4.41 3.22 -7.80
N GLU A 76 -5.32 2.84 -8.71
CA GLU A 76 -5.71 1.45 -9.01
C GLU A 76 -4.85 0.88 -10.14
N GLN A 77 -3.55 0.77 -9.92
CA GLN A 77 -2.63 0.25 -10.92
C GLN A 77 -1.42 -0.41 -10.29
N SER A 78 -0.84 -1.34 -11.04
CA SER A 78 0.50 -1.85 -10.78
C SER A 78 1.56 -0.85 -11.25
N PHE A 79 2.75 -0.96 -10.66
CA PHE A 79 3.95 -0.27 -11.14
C PHE A 79 4.90 -1.32 -11.72
N GLU A 80 5.41 -1.09 -12.94
CA GLU A 80 6.34 -2.03 -13.59
C GLU A 80 7.69 -2.03 -12.87
N ASN A 81 8.08 -0.86 -12.34
CA ASN A 81 9.34 -0.68 -11.65
C ASN A 81 9.25 0.42 -10.57
N ALA A 82 10.31 0.56 -9.79
CA ALA A 82 10.36 1.55 -8.71
C ALA A 82 10.38 3.01 -9.22
N GLU A 83 10.89 3.26 -10.42
CA GLU A 83 10.96 4.60 -11.00
C GLU A 83 9.56 5.15 -11.32
N ASP A 84 8.68 4.30 -11.87
CA ASP A 84 7.28 4.66 -12.14
C ASP A 84 6.58 5.16 -10.87
N PHE A 85 6.80 4.47 -9.75
CA PHE A 85 6.25 4.86 -8.47
C PHE A 85 6.90 6.14 -7.90
N GLN A 86 8.23 6.29 -8.04
CA GLN A 86 8.91 7.52 -7.64
C GLN A 86 8.38 8.74 -8.41
N ASN A 87 8.05 8.56 -9.69
CA ASN A 87 7.49 9.62 -10.51
C ASN A 87 6.11 10.06 -10.01
N GLN A 88 5.24 9.12 -9.58
CA GLN A 88 3.97 9.47 -8.94
C GLN A 88 4.16 10.27 -7.65
N ILE A 89 5.12 9.86 -6.81
CA ILE A 89 5.46 10.58 -5.58
C ILE A 89 5.92 12.00 -5.91
N ASN A 90 6.85 12.17 -6.84
CA ASN A 90 7.39 13.47 -7.22
C ASN A 90 6.31 14.39 -7.81
N GLN A 91 5.44 13.86 -8.65
CA GLN A 91 4.29 14.61 -9.19
C GLN A 91 3.29 15.01 -8.11
N PHE A 92 3.14 14.19 -7.07
CA PHE A 92 2.28 14.52 -5.94
C PHE A 92 2.86 15.63 -5.05
N TYR A 93 4.19 15.69 -4.86
CA TYR A 93 4.81 16.72 -4.01
C TYR A 93 5.02 18.08 -4.70
N ASN A 94 5.26 18.06 -6.02
CA ASN A 94 5.30 19.28 -6.83
C ASN A 94 3.89 19.89 -7.02
#